data_AF-A0A1B6ELT9-F1
#
_entry.id   AF-A0A1B6ELT9-F1
#
_cell.length_a   1.000
_cell.length_b   1.000
_cell.length_c   1.000
_cell.angle_alpha   90.00
_cell.angle_beta   90.00
_cell.angle_gamma   90.00
#
_symmetry.space_group_name_H-M   'P 1'
#
loop_
_entity.id
_entity.type
_entity.pdbx_description
1 polymer ?
#
loop_
_entity_poly.entity_id
_entity_poly.type
_entity_poly.pdbx_seq_one_letter_code
_entity_poly.pdbx_strand_id
1 'polypeptide(L)'
;KIPPGPARLHIQEHRFCMTVGVPPRLVGYWLIRQLRRYGVVENRFCFEGGSRCGRGEGLYVLVSDQGEDISRAFQLAAEGKLASRRRPLARNSSVVDSPRRTLHSRAETRMSDVSCLESLLLQSEQAGG
;
A
#
# COMPACT_ATOMS: atom_id res chain seq x y z
N LYS A 1 -12.80 -11.09 2.72
CA LYS A 1 -12.32 -11.66 4.01
C LYS A 1 -10.91 -12.19 3.80
N ILE A 2 -9.97 -11.90 4.69
CA ILE A 2 -8.53 -12.20 4.53
C ILE A 2 -8.25 -13.62 5.05
N PRO A 3 -7.49 -14.46 4.31
CA PRO A 3 -7.11 -15.78 4.80
C PRO A 3 -6.18 -15.68 6.00
N PRO A 4 -6.30 -16.57 7.01
CA PRO A 4 -5.34 -16.64 8.10
C PRO A 4 -3.99 -17.15 7.60
N GLY A 5 -2.92 -16.82 8.34
CA GLY A 5 -1.57 -17.31 8.09
C GLY A 5 -0.54 -16.20 7.95
N PRO A 6 0.70 -16.55 7.56
CA PRO A 6 1.78 -15.59 7.38
C PRO A 6 1.45 -14.53 6.33
N ALA A 7 1.60 -13.27 6.70
CA ALA A 7 1.39 -12.12 5.82
C ALA A 7 2.45 -11.06 6.11
N ARG A 8 2.66 -10.16 5.14
CA ARG A 8 3.49 -8.96 5.31
C ARG A 8 2.60 -7.74 5.39
N LEU A 9 2.83 -6.90 6.39
CA LEU A 9 2.19 -5.59 6.55
C LEU A 9 3.11 -4.51 5.99
N HIS A 10 2.60 -3.67 5.10
CA HIS A 10 3.32 -2.55 4.50
C HIS A 10 2.62 -1.25 4.88
N ILE A 11 3.36 -0.27 5.39
CA ILE A 11 2.83 1.03 5.80
C ILE A 11 3.53 2.09 4.94
N GLN A 12 2.75 2.95 4.29
CA GLN A 12 3.27 3.99 3.41
C GLN A 12 2.35 5.21 3.47
N GLU A 13 2.91 6.41 3.70
CA GLU A 13 2.13 7.65 3.78
C GLU A 13 0.96 7.50 4.77
N HIS A 14 -0.30 7.66 4.33
CA HIS A 14 -1.52 7.52 5.17
C HIS A 14 -2.26 6.19 4.96
N ARG A 15 -1.60 5.19 4.37
CA ARG A 15 -2.19 3.92 3.94
C ARG A 15 -1.34 2.73 4.38
N PHE A 16 -1.98 1.58 4.45
CA PHE A 16 -1.29 0.32 4.65
C PHE A 16 -1.96 -0.81 3.87
N CYS A 17 -1.20 -1.86 3.61
CA CYS A 17 -1.70 -3.04 2.93
C CYS A 17 -1.10 -4.33 3.48
N MET A 18 -1.79 -5.43 3.22
CA MET A 18 -1.32 -6.77 3.55
C MET A 18 -1.07 -7.58 2.29
N THR A 19 0.06 -8.30 2.25
CA THR A 19 0.40 -9.20 1.14
C THR A 19 0.75 -10.60 1.62
N VAL A 20 0.48 -11.61 0.80
CA VAL A 20 0.75 -13.04 1.08
C VAL A 20 1.44 -13.72 -0.11
N GLY A 21 2.12 -14.84 0.16
CA GLY A 21 2.65 -15.74 -0.87
C GLY A 21 3.86 -15.23 -1.67
N VAL A 22 4.22 -16.03 -2.68
CA VAL A 22 5.26 -15.77 -3.69
C VAL A 22 4.69 -16.18 -5.06
N PRO A 23 4.57 -15.27 -6.04
CA PRO A 23 4.81 -13.83 -5.93
C PRO A 23 3.82 -13.14 -4.96
N PRO A 24 4.18 -12.00 -4.34
CA PRO A 24 3.32 -11.33 -3.36
C PRO A 24 1.96 -10.94 -3.95
N ARG A 25 0.87 -11.33 -3.27
CA ARG A 25 -0.51 -10.98 -3.65
C ARG A 25 -1.12 -10.05 -2.61
N LEU A 26 -1.74 -8.97 -3.07
CA LEU A 26 -2.49 -8.04 -2.22
C LEU A 26 -3.77 -8.71 -1.70
N VAL A 27 -3.94 -8.76 -0.38
CA VAL A 27 -5.13 -9.35 0.27
C VAL A 27 -5.97 -8.33 1.02
N GLY A 28 -5.44 -7.14 1.27
CA GLY A 28 -6.17 -6.07 1.93
C GLY A 28 -5.46 -4.73 1.78
N TYR A 29 -6.24 -3.66 1.76
CA TYR A 29 -5.79 -2.28 1.63
C TYR A 29 -6.70 -1.37 2.47
N TRP A 30 -6.09 -0.44 3.20
CA TRP A 30 -6.82 0.48 4.06
C TRP A 30 -6.16 1.86 4.09
N LEU A 31 -7.00 2.88 4.27
CA LEU A 31 -6.55 4.20 4.70
C LEU A 31 -6.61 4.27 6.22
N ILE A 32 -5.56 4.79 6.86
CA ILE A 32 -5.49 4.86 8.32
C ILE A 32 -6.62 5.74 8.88
N ARG A 33 -6.97 6.84 8.19
CA ARG A 33 -8.10 7.72 8.53
C ARG A 33 -9.50 7.07 8.47
N GLN A 34 -9.61 5.86 7.92
CA GLN A 34 -10.86 5.12 7.84
C GLN A 34 -10.97 4.02 8.91
N LEU A 35 -9.91 3.79 9.69
CA LEU A 35 -9.97 2.91 10.84
C LEU A 35 -10.79 3.54 11.96
N ARG A 36 -11.49 2.70 12.72
CA ARG A 36 -12.16 3.10 13.96
C ARG A 36 -11.17 3.18 15.13
N ARG A 37 -10.22 2.23 15.17
CA ARG A 37 -9.17 2.12 16.19
C ARG A 37 -8.07 1.16 15.74
N TYR A 38 -6.90 1.28 16.33
CA TYR A 38 -5.77 0.36 16.20
C TYR A 38 -4.89 0.40 17.47
N GLY A 39 -4.10 -0.63 17.72
CA GLY A 39 -3.19 -0.68 18.86
C GLY A 39 -2.75 -2.09 19.22
N VAL A 40 -1.93 -2.21 20.26
CA VAL A 40 -1.44 -3.48 20.78
C VAL A 40 -2.36 -3.97 21.91
N VAL A 41 -2.73 -5.25 21.86
CA VAL A 41 -3.51 -5.95 22.90
C VAL A 41 -2.87 -7.32 23.11
N GLU A 42 -2.45 -7.64 24.33
CA GLU A 42 -1.84 -8.94 24.67
C GLU A 42 -0.73 -9.39 23.69
N ASN A 43 0.21 -8.48 23.39
CA ASN A 43 1.30 -8.71 22.42
C ASN A 43 0.83 -9.06 20.99
N ARG A 44 -0.37 -8.62 20.61
CA ARG A 44 -0.91 -8.72 19.25
C ARG A 44 -1.25 -7.32 18.76
N PHE A 45 -0.96 -7.03 17.50
CA PHE A 45 -1.41 -5.78 16.91
C PHE A 45 -2.84 -5.97 16.37
N CYS A 46 -3.74 -5.07 16.70
CA CYS A 46 -5.14 -5.12 16.33
C CYS A 46 -5.53 -3.84 15.59
N PHE A 47 -6.40 -3.95 14.59
CA PHE A 47 -7.03 -2.80 13.96
C PHE A 47 -8.48 -3.10 13.55
N GLU A 48 -9.34 -2.09 13.62
CA GLU A 48 -10.74 -2.19 13.23
C GLU A 48 -11.02 -1.24 12.05
N GLY A 49 -11.28 -1.79 10.88
CA GLY A 49 -11.71 -1.04 9.70
C GLY A 49 -13.12 -0.49 9.88
N GLY A 50 -13.32 0.79 9.60
CA GLY A 50 -14.64 1.42 9.60
C GLY A 50 -15.47 1.06 8.36
N SER A 51 -16.74 1.47 8.35
CA SER A 51 -17.66 1.22 7.23
C SER A 51 -17.15 1.78 5.89
N ARG A 52 -16.40 2.89 5.93
CA ARG A 52 -15.74 3.48 4.75
C ARG A 52 -14.63 2.61 4.14
N CYS A 53 -14.21 1.53 4.82
CA CYS A 53 -13.23 0.58 4.29
C CYS A 53 -13.84 -0.46 3.34
N GLY A 54 -15.16 -0.52 3.19
CA GLY A 54 -15.85 -1.48 2.32
C GLY A 54 -15.48 -2.92 2.68
N ARG A 55 -14.85 -3.66 1.73
CA ARG A 55 -14.39 -5.04 1.97
C ARG A 55 -13.36 -5.17 3.11
N GLY A 56 -12.74 -4.06 3.51
CA GLY A 56 -11.80 -3.97 4.62
C GLY A 56 -12.44 -3.61 5.97
N GLU A 57 -13.77 -3.48 6.06
CA GLU A 57 -14.46 -3.30 7.35
C GLU A 57 -14.23 -4.51 8.28
N GLY A 58 -14.23 -4.26 9.60
CA GLY A 58 -14.17 -5.28 10.64
C GLY A 58 -12.87 -5.32 11.42
N LEU A 59 -12.80 -6.25 12.37
CA LEU A 59 -11.66 -6.43 13.27
C LEU A 59 -10.62 -7.40 12.67
N TYR A 60 -9.35 -7.01 12.74
CA TYR A 60 -8.21 -7.78 12.30
C TYR A 60 -7.18 -7.87 13.41
N VAL A 61 -6.59 -9.05 13.58
CA VAL A 61 -5.57 -9.34 14.60
C VAL A 61 -4.34 -9.90 13.91
N LEU A 62 -3.20 -9.27 14.15
CA LEU A 62 -1.89 -9.66 13.66
C LEU A 62 -1.07 -10.19 14.84
N VAL A 63 -0.58 -11.41 14.71
CA VAL A 63 0.36 -11.99 15.67
C VAL A 63 1.76 -11.56 15.26
N SER A 64 2.37 -10.67 16.04
CA SER A 64 3.73 -10.17 15.81
C SER A 64 4.32 -9.68 17.12
N ASP A 65 5.59 -10.02 17.33
CA ASP A 65 6.47 -9.47 18.36
C ASP A 65 6.82 -7.98 18.14
N GLN A 66 6.56 -7.46 16.94
CA GLN A 66 6.80 -6.07 16.54
C GLN A 66 5.55 -5.18 16.71
N GLY A 67 4.59 -5.58 17.55
CA GLY A 67 3.30 -4.87 17.69
C GLY A 67 3.44 -3.39 18.04
N GLU A 68 4.36 -3.05 18.96
CA GLU A 68 4.63 -1.66 19.35
C GLU A 68 5.23 -0.83 18.22
N ASP A 69 6.12 -1.43 17.43
CA ASP A 69 6.73 -0.78 16.26
C ASP A 69 5.69 -0.48 15.18
N ILE A 70 4.79 -1.43 14.95
CA ILE A 70 3.66 -1.25 14.03
C ILE A 70 2.75 -0.13 14.54
N SER A 71 2.42 -0.11 15.83
CA SER A 71 1.60 0.93 16.45
C SER A 71 2.21 2.32 16.27
N ARG A 72 3.51 2.48 16.55
CA ARG A 72 4.24 3.74 16.33
C ARG A 72 4.24 4.14 14.85
N ALA A 73 4.45 3.20 13.93
CA ALA A 73 4.41 3.48 12.51
C ALA A 73 3.02 3.94 12.05
N PHE A 74 1.94 3.36 12.59
CA PHE A 74 0.57 3.79 12.33
C PHE A 74 0.30 5.21 12.84
N GLN A 75 0.80 5.56 14.03
CA GLN A 75 0.69 6.91 14.59
C GLN A 75 1.40 7.94 13.68
N LEU A 76 2.67 7.68 13.32
CA LEU A 76 3.42 8.55 12.42
C LEU A 76 2.74 8.69 11.05
N ALA A 77 2.19 7.59 10.52
CA ALA A 77 1.46 7.57 9.26
C ALA A 77 0.13 8.32 9.34
N ALA A 78 -0.60 8.24 10.45
CA ALA A 78 -1.81 9.02 10.70
C ALA A 78 -1.54 10.53 10.74
N GLU A 79 -0.38 10.92 11.30
CA GLU A 79 0.07 12.31 11.39
C GLU A 79 0.76 12.82 10.12
N GLY A 80 0.94 11.97 9.09
CA GLY A 80 1.69 12.32 7.88
C GLY A 80 3.20 12.51 8.09
N LYS A 81 3.72 12.04 9.23
CA LYS A 81 5.14 12.14 9.64
C LYS A 81 5.95 10.88 9.32
N LEU A 82 5.36 9.90 8.62
CA LEU A 82 6.08 8.71 8.19
C LEU A 82 7.14 9.12 7.15
N ALA A 83 8.42 9.02 7.51
CA ALA A 83 9.52 9.38 6.64
C ALA A 83 9.48 8.54 5.36
N SER A 84 9.00 9.15 4.27
CA SER A 84 9.02 8.53 2.95
C SER A 84 10.42 8.69 2.39
N ARG A 85 11.15 7.58 2.23
CA ARG A 85 12.38 7.56 1.41
C ARG A 85 12.02 7.72 -0.07
N ARG A 86 11.41 8.85 -0.46
CA ARG A 86 11.48 9.31 -1.85
C ARG A 86 12.93 9.72 -2.06
N ARG A 87 13.72 8.84 -2.69
CA ARG A 87 14.99 9.28 -3.28
C ARG A 87 14.68 10.47 -4.18
N PRO A 88 15.30 11.64 -3.99
CA PRO A 88 15.21 12.70 -4.98
C PRO A 88 15.65 12.08 -6.31
N LEU A 89 14.76 12.07 -7.31
CA LEU A 89 15.16 11.76 -8.67
C LEU A 89 16.14 12.86 -9.07
N ALA A 90 17.43 12.56 -9.06
CA ALA A 90 18.44 13.46 -9.59
C ALA A 90 18.10 13.69 -11.07
N ARG A 91 17.55 14.87 -11.39
CA ARG A 91 17.44 15.33 -12.78
C ARG A 91 18.88 15.57 -13.24
N ASN A 92 19.46 14.62 -13.95
CA ASN A 92 20.70 14.78 -14.66
C ASN A 92 20.48 15.74 -15.84
N SER A 93 20.58 17.04 -15.56
CA SER A 93 20.76 18.06 -16.58
C SER A 93 22.23 18.04 -17.02
N SER A 94 22.54 17.31 -18.09
CA SER A 94 23.81 17.47 -18.81
C SER A 94 23.64 17.20 -20.31
N VAL A 95 23.42 18.28 -21.05
CA VAL A 95 24.10 18.66 -22.31
C VAL A 95 24.87 17.56 -23.06
N VAL A 96 24.49 17.24 -24.31
CA VAL A 96 25.07 17.78 -25.58
C VAL A 96 24.47 17.05 -26.80
N ASP A 97 24.35 17.78 -27.92
CA ASP A 97 23.83 17.35 -29.23
C ASP A 97 24.83 16.46 -30.01
N SER A 98 24.34 15.41 -30.69
CA SER A 98 24.98 14.82 -31.88
C SER A 98 24.04 13.85 -32.62
N PRO A 99 23.75 14.04 -33.93
CA PRO A 99 22.85 13.19 -34.71
C PRO A 99 23.62 12.17 -35.58
N ARG A 100 23.46 10.85 -35.32
CA ARG A 100 23.60 9.79 -36.35
C ARG A 100 23.14 8.39 -35.88
N ARG A 101 22.08 7.93 -36.56
CA ARG A 101 21.83 6.57 -37.09
C ARG A 101 21.81 5.32 -36.18
N THR A 102 20.60 4.73 -36.18
CA THR A 102 20.25 3.32 -36.47
C THR A 102 20.40 2.22 -35.41
N LEU A 103 19.21 1.75 -35.01
CA LEU A 103 18.71 0.36 -35.01
C LEU A 103 18.83 -0.52 -33.74
N HIS A 104 17.64 -1.04 -33.39
CA HIS A 104 17.29 -2.20 -32.57
C HIS A 104 16.89 -1.99 -31.10
N SER A 105 15.58 -1.81 -30.92
CA SER A 105 14.70 -2.66 -30.12
C SER A 105 15.07 -2.95 -28.66
N ARG A 106 14.32 -2.35 -27.72
CA ARG A 106 13.33 -3.12 -26.96
C ARG A 106 12.37 -2.21 -26.19
N ALA A 107 11.14 -2.72 -26.12
CA ALA A 107 9.91 -2.11 -25.65
C ALA A 107 10.01 -1.40 -24.29
N GLU A 108 9.26 -0.31 -24.21
CA GLU A 108 8.99 0.47 -23.01
C GLU A 108 8.47 -0.41 -21.86
N THR A 109 9.12 -0.34 -20.70
CA THR A 109 8.47 -0.73 -19.45
C THR A 109 7.71 0.48 -18.91
N ARG A 110 6.52 0.74 -19.45
CA ARG A 110 5.59 1.70 -18.84
C ARG A 110 4.94 1.06 -17.62
N MET A 111 5.39 1.52 -16.46
CA MET A 111 4.72 1.39 -15.17
C MET A 111 3.21 1.58 -15.34
N SER A 112 2.42 0.60 -14.93
CA SER A 112 0.96 0.61 -14.99
C SER A 112 0.37 0.41 -13.60
N ASP A 113 0.80 1.24 -12.63
CA ASP A 113 0.26 1.23 -11.27
C ASP A 113 -0.99 2.13 -11.11
N VAL A 114 -1.36 2.90 -12.13
CA VAL A 114 -2.55 3.77 -12.10
C VAL A 114 -3.81 3.10 -12.65
N SER A 115 -3.67 2.18 -13.60
CA SER A 115 -4.81 1.53 -14.28
C SER A 115 -5.54 0.51 -13.40
N CYS A 116 -4.83 -0.16 -12.49
CA CYS A 116 -5.44 -1.14 -11.59
C CYS A 116 -6.36 -0.50 -10.53
N LEU A 117 -6.06 0.73 -10.10
CA LEU A 117 -6.86 1.42 -9.08
C LEU A 117 -8.16 1.97 -9.66
N GLU A 118 -8.10 2.49 -10.89
CA GLU A 118 -9.27 2.99 -11.64
C GLU A 118 -10.21 1.85 -12.01
N SER A 119 -9.66 0.69 -12.42
CA SER A 119 -10.44 -0.51 -12.74
C SER A 119 -11.23 -1.07 -11.55
N LEU A 120 -10.69 -0.95 -10.31
CA LEU A 120 -11.37 -1.42 -9.10
C LEU A 120 -12.44 -0.46 -8.57
N LEU A 121 -12.26 0.85 -8.79
CA LEU A 121 -13.26 1.86 -8.45
C LEU A 121 -14.49 1.77 -9.37
N LEU A 122 -14.28 1.62 -10.68
CA LEU A 122 -15.36 1.49 -11.67
C LEU A 122 -16.18 0.21 -11.51
N GLN A 123 -15.62 -0.85 -10.94
CA GLN A 123 -16.35 -2.09 -10.64
C GLN A 123 -17.29 -1.96 -9.42
N SER A 124 -17.16 -0.91 -8.61
CA SER A 124 -17.99 -0.73 -7.42
C SER A 124 -19.28 0.06 -7.65
N GLU A 125 -19.43 0.74 -8.79
CA GLU A 125 -20.63 1.52 -9.14
C GLU A 125 -21.69 0.73 -9.94
N GLN A 126 -21.40 -0.49 -10.40
CA GLN A 126 -22.31 -1.31 -11.24
C GLN A 126 -22.98 -2.48 -10.49
N ALA A 127 -23.01 -2.46 -9.16
CA ALA A 127 -23.61 -3.54 -8.35
C ALA A 127 -24.68 -3.03 -7.35
N GLY A 128 -25.37 -1.94 -7.70
CA GLY A 128 -26.54 -1.44 -6.97
C GLY A 128 -27.68 -1.14 -7.94
N GLY A 129 -28.33 -2.21 -8.43
CA GLY A 129 -29.66 -2.15 -9.05
C GLY A 129 -30.72 -2.46 -8.00
#